data_AF-A0A7C3F2E4-F1
#
_entry.id   AF-A0A7C3F2E4-F1
#
_cell.length_a   1.000
_cell.length_b   1.000
_cell.length_c   1.000
_cell.angle_alpha   90.00
_cell.angle_beta   90.00
_cell.angle_gamma   90.00
#
_symmetry.space_group_name_H-M   'P 1'
#
loop_
_entity.id
_entity.type
_entity.pdbx_description
1 polymer ?
#
loop_
_entity_poly.entity_id
_entity_poly.type
_entity_poly.pdbx_seq_one_letter_code
_entity_poly.pdbx_strand_id
1 'polypeptide(L)'
;MVRQRRRASILIELTVAIGLLAVVFTGFAVSQATDVAMLKSQYVRAVAMEIVDGEFEALLAGEWQAFGEGVHAYPVRADAARNLPGGTFTLTVKGKRVRLEWIPERLRQGGRVVREADAP
;
A
#
# COMPACT_ATOMS: atom_id res chain seq x y z
N MET A 1 22.15 -41.86 -40.55
CA MET A 1 21.70 -42.17 -39.16
C MET A 1 22.41 -41.36 -38.06
N VAL A 2 23.75 -41.27 -38.01
CA VAL A 2 24.50 -40.57 -36.92
C VAL A 2 24.12 -39.08 -36.76
N ARG A 3 23.97 -38.36 -37.88
CA ARG A 3 23.63 -36.92 -37.90
C ARG A 3 22.23 -36.61 -37.34
N GLN A 4 21.30 -37.55 -37.47
CA GLN A 4 19.92 -37.42 -36.99
C GLN A 4 19.83 -37.68 -35.48
N ARG A 5 20.59 -38.67 -34.97
CA ARG A 5 20.72 -38.92 -33.52
C ARG A 5 21.34 -37.74 -32.78
N ARG A 6 22.37 -37.10 -33.36
CA ARG A 6 23.03 -35.92 -32.77
C ARG A 6 22.12 -34.68 -32.75
N ARG A 7 21.29 -34.49 -33.78
CA ARG A 7 20.28 -33.42 -33.77
C ARG A 7 19.19 -33.67 -32.72
N ALA A 8 18.76 -34.92 -32.58
CA ALA A 8 17.80 -35.30 -31.55
C ALA A 8 18.36 -35.09 -30.13
N SER A 9 19.63 -35.44 -29.87
CA SER A 9 20.24 -35.22 -28.57
C SER A 9 20.37 -33.73 -28.22
N ILE A 10 20.78 -32.88 -29.17
CA ILE A 10 20.86 -31.42 -28.97
C ILE A 10 19.47 -30.83 -28.67
N LEU A 11 18.43 -31.27 -29.38
CA LEU A 11 17.07 -30.81 -29.11
C LEU A 11 16.58 -31.22 -27.72
N ILE A 12 16.91 -32.44 -27.27
CA ILE A 12 16.57 -32.91 -25.92
C ILE A 12 17.31 -32.08 -24.88
N GLU A 13 18.63 -31.91 -25.02
CA GLU A 13 19.45 -31.10 -24.10
C GLU A 13 18.95 -29.66 -24.01
N LEU A 14 18.65 -29.03 -25.16
CA LEU A 14 18.09 -27.69 -25.21
C LEU A 14 16.72 -27.60 -24.54
N THR A 15 15.84 -28.58 -24.79
CA THR A 15 14.50 -28.62 -24.19
C THR A 15 14.60 -28.78 -22.67
N VAL A 16 15.49 -29.65 -22.19
CA VAL A 16 15.76 -29.83 -20.76
C VAL A 16 16.32 -28.55 -20.15
N ALA A 17 17.29 -27.91 -20.79
CA ALA A 17 17.87 -26.65 -20.32
C ALA A 17 16.82 -25.54 -20.20
N ILE A 18 15.96 -25.38 -21.22
CA ILE A 18 14.86 -24.41 -21.20
C ILE A 18 13.86 -24.76 -20.09
N GLY A 19 13.52 -26.05 -19.94
CA GLY A 19 12.61 -26.51 -18.88
C GLY A 19 13.14 -26.19 -17.48
N LEU A 20 14.43 -26.43 -17.23
CA LEU A 20 15.07 -26.09 -15.95
C LEU A 20 15.06 -24.58 -15.70
N LEU A 21 15.38 -23.77 -16.72
CA LEU A 21 15.29 -22.31 -16.60
C LEU A 21 13.87 -21.86 -16.28
N ALA A 22 12.87 -22.39 -16.98
CA ALA A 22 11.47 -22.03 -16.76
C ALA A 22 11.03 -22.32 -15.31
N VAL A 23 11.41 -23.47 -14.75
CA VAL A 23 11.10 -23.83 -13.36
C VAL A 23 11.76 -22.85 -12.38
N VAL A 24 13.05 -22.55 -12.57
CA VAL A 24 13.78 -21.61 -11.71
C VAL A 24 13.15 -20.22 -11.76
N PHE A 25 12.90 -19.69 -12.96
CA PHE A 25 12.30 -18.36 -13.12
C PHE A 25 10.87 -18.29 -12.59
N THR A 26 10.10 -19.37 -12.69
CA THR A 26 8.75 -19.43 -12.11
C THR A 26 8.81 -19.33 -10.59
N GLY A 27 9.68 -20.12 -9.95
CA GLY A 27 9.87 -20.05 -8.49
C GLY A 27 10.36 -18.68 -8.04
N PHE A 28 11.30 -18.09 -8.77
CA PHE A 28 11.78 -16.73 -8.51
C PHE A 28 10.65 -15.70 -8.62
N ALA A 29 9.87 -15.71 -9.70
CA ALA A 29 8.77 -14.76 -9.90
C ALA A 29 7.73 -14.81 -8.77
N VAL A 30 7.37 -16.02 -8.30
CA VAL A 30 6.43 -16.20 -7.19
C VAL A 30 7.01 -15.63 -5.89
N SER A 31 8.29 -15.83 -5.62
CA SER A 31 8.95 -15.28 -4.43
C SER A 31 8.96 -13.75 -4.39
N GLN A 32 9.08 -13.11 -5.56
CA GLN A 32 9.11 -11.64 -5.65
C GLN A 32 7.72 -11.00 -5.56
N ALA A 33 6.66 -11.73 -5.93
CA ALA A 33 5.30 -11.20 -5.93
C ALA A 33 4.83 -10.77 -4.52
N THR A 34 5.21 -11.52 -3.49
CA THR A 34 4.92 -11.18 -2.09
C THR A 34 5.65 -9.92 -1.64
N ASP A 35 6.92 -9.77 -2.02
CA ASP A 35 7.76 -8.65 -1.64
C ASP A 35 7.25 -7.35 -2.28
N VAL A 36 6.87 -7.40 -3.55
CA VAL A 36 6.25 -6.27 -4.26
C VAL A 36 4.92 -5.87 -3.62
N ALA A 37 4.09 -6.84 -3.24
CA ALA A 37 2.82 -6.56 -2.58
C ALA A 37 3.03 -5.89 -1.21
N MET A 38 4.01 -6.37 -0.44
CA MET A 38 4.38 -5.78 0.85
C MET A 38 4.92 -4.36 0.69
N LEU A 39 5.82 -4.13 -0.27
CA LEU A 39 6.38 -2.81 -0.54
C LEU A 39 5.29 -1.81 -0.95
N LYS A 40 4.36 -2.22 -1.81
CA LYS A 40 3.20 -1.38 -2.17
C LYS A 40 2.35 -1.03 -0.97
N SER A 41 2.10 -2.00 -0.08
CA SER A 41 1.37 -1.74 1.16
C SER A 41 2.11 -0.73 2.05
N GLN A 42 3.43 -0.90 2.22
CA GLN A 42 4.24 0.03 3.01
C GLN A 42 4.29 1.44 2.40
N TYR A 43 4.41 1.55 1.08
CA TYR A 43 4.36 2.83 0.37
C TYR A 43 3.03 3.54 0.63
N VAL A 44 1.90 2.84 0.44
CA VAL A 44 0.56 3.38 0.72
C VAL A 44 0.44 3.83 2.17
N ARG A 45 0.93 3.02 3.11
CA ARG A 45 0.92 3.38 4.54
C ARG A 45 1.75 4.62 4.83
N ALA A 46 2.90 4.77 4.20
CA ALA A 46 3.77 5.94 4.38
C ALA A 46 3.10 7.22 3.87
N VAL A 47 2.50 7.17 2.68
CA VAL A 47 1.74 8.31 2.13
C VAL A 47 0.54 8.65 3.02
N ALA A 48 -0.19 7.64 3.52
CA ALA A 48 -1.30 7.88 4.43
C ALA A 48 -0.85 8.49 5.76
N MET A 49 0.31 8.07 6.29
CA MET A 49 0.92 8.68 7.48
C MET A 49 1.28 10.13 7.26
N GLU A 50 1.97 10.45 6.15
CA GLU A 50 2.33 11.82 5.81
C GLU A 50 1.11 12.73 5.75
N ILE A 51 0.04 12.29 5.06
CA ILE A 51 -1.19 13.07 4.92
C ILE A 51 -1.88 13.24 6.28
N VAL A 52 -2.08 12.14 7.02
CA VAL A 52 -2.75 12.21 8.33
C VAL A 52 -1.94 13.11 9.27
N ASP A 53 -0.62 13.01 9.28
CA ASP A 53 0.23 13.82 10.17
C ASP A 53 0.14 15.31 9.82
N GLY A 54 0.28 15.68 8.54
CA GLY A 54 0.19 17.08 8.11
C GLY A 54 -1.20 17.69 8.32
N GLU A 55 -2.27 16.97 8.00
CA GLU A 55 -3.64 17.43 8.24
C GLU A 55 -3.94 17.53 9.74
N PHE A 56 -3.38 16.62 10.55
CA PHE A 56 -3.56 16.63 11.99
C PHE A 56 -2.85 17.83 12.66
N GLU A 57 -1.73 18.29 12.14
CA GLU A 57 -1.09 19.53 12.59
C GLU A 57 -2.00 20.75 12.37
N ALA A 58 -2.65 20.85 11.20
CA ALA A 58 -3.63 21.90 10.93
C ALA A 58 -4.84 21.81 11.89
N LEU A 59 -5.32 20.59 12.16
CA LEU A 59 -6.34 20.37 13.17
C LEU A 59 -5.90 20.88 14.54
N LEU A 60 -4.70 20.52 15.01
CA LEU A 60 -4.20 20.99 16.31
C LEU A 60 -3.96 22.50 16.37
N ALA A 61 -3.71 23.15 15.24
CA ALA A 61 -3.59 24.61 15.13
C ALA A 61 -4.94 25.34 15.29
N GLY A 62 -6.05 24.63 15.38
CA GLY A 62 -7.38 25.18 15.67
C GLY A 62 -8.45 24.78 14.65
N GLU A 63 -8.10 24.19 13.51
CA GLU A 63 -9.13 23.84 12.51
C GLU A 63 -10.17 22.83 13.05
N TRP A 64 -9.83 22.08 14.10
CA TRP A 64 -10.77 21.19 14.78
C TRP A 64 -12.02 21.91 15.30
N GLN A 65 -11.93 23.20 15.62
CA GLN A 65 -13.05 24.01 16.16
C GLN A 65 -14.14 24.27 15.12
N ALA A 66 -13.83 24.14 13.82
CA ALA A 66 -14.82 24.23 12.76
C ALA A 66 -15.77 23.02 12.72
N PHE A 67 -15.44 21.96 13.45
CA PHE A 67 -16.22 20.72 13.52
C PHE A 67 -16.93 20.63 14.88
N GLY A 68 -18.22 20.30 14.85
CA GLY A 68 -18.96 19.95 16.06
C GLY A 68 -18.50 18.62 16.66
N GLU A 69 -18.99 18.27 17.86
CA GLU A 69 -18.76 16.93 18.41
C GLU A 69 -19.33 15.83 17.48
N GLY A 70 -18.64 14.70 17.41
CA GLY A 70 -19.06 13.54 16.65
C GLY A 70 -18.04 13.11 15.59
N VAL A 71 -18.54 12.42 14.57
CA VAL A 71 -17.73 11.82 13.50
C VAL A 71 -18.07 12.52 12.19
N HIS A 72 -17.04 12.98 11.48
CA HIS A 72 -17.15 13.75 10.25
C HIS A 72 -16.32 13.12 9.14
N ALA A 73 -16.85 13.13 7.92
CA ALA A 73 -16.00 12.93 6.74
C ALA A 73 -15.02 14.11 6.64
N TYR A 74 -13.73 13.81 6.48
CA TYR A 74 -12.69 14.82 6.48
C TYR A 74 -12.13 15.03 5.07
N PRO A 75 -12.36 16.19 4.43
CA PRO A 75 -11.79 16.49 3.12
C PRO A 75 -10.32 16.86 3.26
N VAL A 76 -9.43 15.93 2.88
CA VAL A 76 -7.99 16.20 2.85
C VAL A 76 -7.62 17.16 1.73
N ARG A 77 -6.66 18.04 1.98
CA ARG A 77 -6.15 19.04 1.03
C ARG A 77 -4.85 18.61 0.37
N ALA A 78 -4.10 17.70 1.01
CA ALA A 78 -2.83 17.21 0.52
C ALA A 78 -2.93 16.57 -0.88
N ASP A 79 -2.19 17.11 -1.86
CA ASP A 79 -2.13 16.57 -3.22
C ASP A 79 -1.65 15.11 -3.27
N ALA A 80 -0.85 14.69 -2.29
CA ALA A 80 -0.39 13.31 -2.13
C ALA A 80 -1.55 12.30 -1.98
N ALA A 81 -2.76 12.74 -1.64
CA ALA A 81 -3.95 11.89 -1.59
C ALA A 81 -4.24 11.21 -2.93
N ARG A 82 -3.81 11.78 -4.06
CA ARG A 82 -3.90 11.16 -5.40
C ARG A 82 -3.08 9.87 -5.54
N ASN A 83 -2.10 9.67 -4.65
CA ASN A 83 -1.25 8.47 -4.62
C ASN A 83 -1.81 7.37 -3.72
N LEU A 84 -2.88 7.65 -2.98
CA LEU A 84 -3.57 6.64 -2.18
C LEU A 84 -4.59 5.86 -3.03
N PRO A 85 -4.77 4.56 -2.74
CA PRO A 85 -5.92 3.83 -3.24
C PRO A 85 -7.20 4.35 -2.57
N GLY A 86 -8.36 3.91 -3.06
CA GLY A 86 -9.66 4.22 -2.45
C GLY A 86 -9.67 3.99 -0.95
N GLY A 87 -10.22 4.96 -0.21
CA GLY A 87 -10.23 4.99 1.24
C GLY A 87 -10.90 6.25 1.76
N THR A 88 -11.22 6.26 3.04
CA THR A 88 -11.94 7.36 3.68
C THR A 88 -11.11 7.97 4.78
N PHE A 89 -11.07 9.31 4.81
CA PHE A 89 -10.57 10.07 5.94
C PHE A 89 -11.74 10.46 6.84
N THR A 90 -11.61 10.14 8.12
CA THR A 90 -12.64 10.39 9.13
C THR A 90 -12.03 11.17 10.28
N LEU A 91 -12.68 12.27 10.64
CA LEU A 91 -12.36 13.05 11.82
C LEU A 91 -13.36 12.72 12.93
N THR A 92 -12.88 12.40 14.12
CA THR A 92 -13.71 12.27 15.32
C THR A 92 -13.32 13.35 16.32
N VAL A 93 -14.30 14.14 16.77
CA VAL A 93 -14.14 15.17 17.80
C VAL A 93 -14.98 14.78 19.00
N LYS A 94 -14.35 14.69 20.18
CA LYS A 94 -15.01 14.38 21.45
C LYS A 94 -14.47 15.29 22.55
N GLY A 95 -15.21 16.35 22.89
CA GLY A 95 -14.67 17.45 23.67
C GLY A 95 -13.41 18.02 23.02
N LYS A 96 -12.30 18.04 23.76
CA LYS A 96 -10.97 18.43 23.22
C LYS A 96 -10.21 17.29 22.54
N ARG A 97 -10.71 16.06 22.60
CA ARG A 97 -10.04 14.90 22.00
C ARG A 97 -10.32 14.88 20.51
N VAL A 98 -9.28 15.00 19.69
CA VAL A 98 -9.37 14.99 18.23
C VAL A 98 -8.66 13.74 17.71
N ARG A 99 -9.35 12.96 16.85
CA ARG A 99 -8.79 11.79 16.16
C ARG A 99 -9.01 11.92 14.66
N LEU A 100 -7.93 11.94 13.90
CA LEU A 100 -7.98 11.82 12.44
C LEU A 100 -7.51 10.41 12.04
N GLU A 101 -8.24 9.79 11.13
CA GLU A 101 -7.92 8.46 10.65
C GLU A 101 -8.14 8.31 9.15
N TRP A 102 -7.26 7.54 8.52
CA TRP A 102 -7.43 7.03 7.17
C TRP A 102 -7.74 5.53 7.22
N ILE A 103 -8.79 5.12 6.52
CA ILE A 103 -9.23 3.72 6.42
C ILE A 103 -9.23 3.32 4.94
N PRO A 104 -8.41 2.34 4.52
CA PRO A 104 -8.45 1.84 3.15
C PRO A 104 -9.75 1.07 2.89
N GLU A 105 -10.29 1.15 1.67
CA GLU A 105 -11.48 0.38 1.26
C GLU A 105 -11.23 -1.13 1.23
N ARG A 106 -9.99 -1.53 0.91
CA ARG A 106 -9.61 -2.94 0.82
C ARG A 106 -8.53 -3.28 1.83
N LEU A 107 -8.64 -4.50 2.36
CA LEU A 107 -7.60 -5.09 3.21
C LEU A 107 -6.26 -5.17 2.45
N ARG A 108 -5.16 -5.10 3.19
CA ARG A 108 -3.76 -5.14 2.69
C ARG A 108 -3.33 -3.95 1.83
N GLN A 109 -4.07 -2.85 1.85
CA GLN A 109 -3.66 -1.58 1.23
C GLN A 109 -3.14 -0.60 2.29
N GLY A 110 -1.95 -0.84 2.83
CA GLY A 110 -1.31 0.03 3.84
C GLY A 110 -1.92 0.01 5.23
N GLY A 111 -3.17 -0.44 5.39
CA GLY A 111 -3.84 -0.55 6.67
C GLY A 111 -4.30 0.79 7.25
N ARG A 112 -5.09 0.74 8.32
CA ARG A 112 -5.61 1.94 8.98
C ARG A 112 -4.48 2.77 9.58
N VAL A 113 -4.49 4.08 9.34
CA VAL A 113 -3.58 5.05 9.94
C VAL A 113 -4.39 5.98 10.83
N VAL A 114 -3.90 6.25 12.03
CA VAL A 114 -4.62 7.03 13.05
C VAL A 114 -3.66 7.99 13.75
N ARG A 115 -4.12 9.23 13.94
CA ARG A 115 -3.56 10.19 14.90
C ARG A 115 -4.63 10.67 15.84
N GLU A 116 -4.26 10.78 17.10
CA GLU A 116 -5.18 11.18 18.16
C GLU A 116 -4.42 11.96 19.23
N ALA A 117 -4.96 13.09 19.64
CA ALA A 117 -4.41 13.96 20.66
C ALA A 117 -5.50 14.84 21.26
N ASP A 118 -5.20 15.44 22.41
CA ASP A 118 -6.03 16.49 22.97
C ASP A 118 -5.62 17.82 22.34
N ALA A 119 -6.60 18.52 21.77
CA ALA A 119 -6.40 19.80 21.16
C ALA A 119 -6.18 20.89 22.23
N PRO A 120 -5.43 21.96 21.90
CA PRO A 120 -5.12 23.04 22.83
C PRO A 120 -6.36 23.68 23.49
#